data_AF-A0A376K2H1-F1
#
_entry.id   AF-A0A376K2H1-F1
#
_cell.length_a   1.000
_cell.length_b   1.000
_cell.length_c   1.000
_cell.angle_alpha   90.00
_cell.angle_beta   90.00
_cell.angle_gamma   90.00
#
_symmetry.space_group_name_H-M   'P 1'
#
loop_
_entity.id
_entity.type
_entity.pdbx_description
1 polymer ?
#
loop_
_entity_poly.entity_id
_entity_poly.type
_entity_poly.pdbx_seq_one_letter_code
_entity_poly.pdbx_strand_id
1 'polypeptide(L)'
;MFVLAKELVGVPGLPKTIKGIREALRRYCGESEGMMRKRAGTKAFEFHVDCLPDVARKALQARQIKALMNQPATEAKEPESPRLKKREDGKIAVYRKCPALFEQKLGTLTATQKETADARIAIVSEVLRVCELPGISQAAAIREFVKQAKNGELPAHLVETVATANAKKGSLRSLSEISLKRWIADFKKATTPAERLIMLAPGKRQPIKPDQIRWLPEFLRFYRRPNGCGMQEAYDDFAAEWYEVHQDNPAMCAALPSYDQVCYAMNKLPVVVKQRGRITGSEFRQYEGFVRRDWLSLPVNYAWIGDGHGMKMKVAHPDHGNPFSPEVTFIMDGSCRFIVGWSLALSESVVAVADALRHGIKNHGKPYIYYSDNGGGETNNTFDADITGVLPRLGIDHRLGIPEKPARARDYRASEPHSGYAYITSVCHVLWHRCRPWNGSSYDKDSDVCNKCGKQRTGADRKTTAGFKKPAVME
;
A
#
# COMPACT_ATOMS: atom_id res chain seq x y z
N MET A 1 -1.43 56.21 14.12
CA MET A 1 -2.04 56.28 12.76
C MET A 1 -3.17 57.29 12.79
N PHE A 2 -3.35 58.10 11.74
CA PHE A 2 -4.43 59.08 11.65
C PHE A 2 -5.40 58.70 10.53
N VAL A 3 -6.70 58.87 10.77
CA VAL A 3 -7.78 58.49 9.83
C VAL A 3 -8.74 59.66 9.60
N LEU A 4 -9.34 59.69 8.41
CA LEU A 4 -10.35 60.68 8.04
C LEU A 4 -11.76 60.18 8.39
N ALA A 5 -12.66 61.09 8.75
CA ALA A 5 -14.08 60.75 8.97
C ALA A 5 -14.76 60.09 7.75
N LYS A 6 -14.24 60.32 6.53
CA LYS A 6 -14.72 59.68 5.30
C LYS A 6 -14.33 58.20 5.22
N GLU A 7 -13.19 57.82 5.77
CA GLU A 7 -12.68 56.43 5.79
C GLU A 7 -13.41 55.55 6.82
N LEU A 8 -14.08 56.20 7.77
CA LEU A 8 -14.82 55.59 8.87
C LEU A 8 -16.29 55.28 8.54
N VAL A 9 -16.74 55.59 7.32
CA VAL A 9 -18.12 55.33 6.89
C VAL A 9 -18.39 53.82 6.86
N GLY A 10 -19.51 53.42 7.45
CA GLY A 10 -19.94 52.02 7.54
C GLY A 10 -19.12 51.16 8.52
N VAL A 11 -18.27 51.75 9.36
CA VAL A 11 -17.59 51.04 10.45
C VAL A 11 -18.58 50.85 11.62
N PRO A 12 -18.77 49.62 12.12
CA PRO A 12 -19.65 49.37 13.25
C PRO A 12 -19.18 50.08 14.52
N GLY A 13 -20.14 50.61 15.30
CA GLY A 13 -19.85 51.42 16.49
C GLY A 13 -19.68 52.92 16.22
N LEU A 14 -19.86 53.37 14.97
CA LEU A 14 -19.89 54.78 14.60
C LEU A 14 -21.21 55.15 13.88
N PRO A 15 -21.60 56.44 13.88
CA PRO A 15 -22.78 56.91 13.15
C PRO A 15 -22.69 56.63 11.65
N LYS A 16 -23.83 56.47 10.97
CA LYS A 16 -23.86 56.14 9.53
C LYS A 16 -23.49 57.31 8.61
N THR A 17 -23.65 58.56 9.07
CA THR A 17 -23.42 59.77 8.28
C THR A 17 -22.06 60.38 8.59
N ILE A 18 -21.39 60.96 7.58
CA ILE A 18 -20.07 61.61 7.74
C ILE A 18 -20.13 62.73 8.79
N LYS A 19 -21.24 63.49 8.83
CA LYS A 19 -21.46 64.55 9.83
C LYS A 19 -21.51 63.98 11.25
N GLY A 20 -22.30 62.93 11.47
CA GLY A 20 -22.38 62.26 12.78
C GLY A 20 -21.06 61.63 13.20
N ILE A 21 -20.30 61.06 12.27
CA ILE A 21 -18.96 60.52 12.53
C ILE A 21 -18.02 61.63 13.02
N ARG A 22 -18.00 62.79 12.37
CA ARG A 22 -17.15 63.93 12.79
C ARG A 22 -17.51 64.43 14.19
N GLU A 23 -18.80 64.54 14.49
CA GLU A 23 -19.28 64.97 15.81
C GLU A 23 -18.92 63.95 16.90
N ALA A 24 -19.09 62.65 16.63
CA ALA A 24 -18.69 61.59 17.54
C ALA A 24 -17.18 61.58 17.81
N LEU A 25 -16.35 61.72 16.78
CA LEU A 25 -14.89 61.78 16.91
C LEU A 25 -14.42 63.00 17.71
N ARG A 26 -15.03 64.17 17.49
CA ARG A 26 -14.76 65.36 18.31
C ARG A 26 -15.10 65.12 19.78
N ARG A 27 -16.21 64.45 20.06
CA ARG A 27 -16.58 64.06 21.42
C ARG A 27 -15.59 63.05 22.03
N TYR A 28 -15.12 62.07 21.25
CA TYR A 28 -14.15 61.07 21.74
C TYR A 28 -12.72 61.61 21.92
N CYS A 29 -12.33 62.62 21.16
CA CYS A 29 -11.03 63.28 21.34
C CYS A 29 -11.02 64.21 22.57
N GLY A 30 -12.17 64.76 22.97
CA GLY A 30 -12.26 65.72 24.07
C GLY A 30 -11.28 66.90 23.89
N GLU A 31 -10.64 67.32 24.98
CA GLU A 31 -9.60 68.37 25.01
C GLU A 31 -8.17 67.81 24.84
N SER A 32 -8.02 66.53 24.48
CA SER A 32 -6.71 65.88 24.44
C SER A 32 -5.86 66.40 23.28
N GLU A 33 -4.79 67.13 23.60
CA GLU A 33 -3.83 67.62 22.61
C GLU A 33 -3.13 66.46 21.88
N GLY A 34 -3.12 66.50 20.54
CA GLY A 34 -2.47 65.50 19.68
C GLY A 34 -3.40 64.41 19.11
N MET A 35 -4.65 64.29 19.56
CA MET A 35 -5.62 63.31 19.04
C MET A 35 -6.35 63.77 17.77
N MET A 36 -6.39 65.08 17.51
CA MET A 36 -6.97 65.69 16.32
C MET A 36 -5.95 66.63 15.68
N ARG A 37 -5.72 66.49 14.38
CA ARG A 37 -4.86 67.40 13.62
C ARG A 37 -5.52 67.83 12.31
N LYS A 38 -5.22 69.03 11.85
CA LYS A 38 -5.61 69.48 10.51
C LYS A 38 -4.63 68.91 9.50
N ARG A 39 -5.12 68.26 8.43
CA ARG A 39 -4.25 67.75 7.36
C ARG A 39 -3.67 68.93 6.59
N ALA A 40 -2.34 68.96 6.45
CA ALA A 40 -1.63 69.97 5.67
C ALA A 40 -2.23 70.08 4.25
N GLY A 41 -2.48 71.31 3.79
CA GLY A 41 -3.03 71.58 2.46
C GLY A 41 -4.54 71.33 2.26
N THR A 42 -5.30 70.91 3.29
CA THR A 42 -6.75 70.72 3.16
C THR A 42 -7.55 71.29 4.34
N LYS A 43 -8.86 71.48 4.16
CA LYS A 43 -9.80 71.84 5.25
C LYS A 43 -10.21 70.61 6.10
N ALA A 44 -9.60 69.44 5.88
CA ALA A 44 -9.97 68.19 6.55
C ALA A 44 -9.22 68.01 7.88
N PHE A 45 -9.93 67.48 8.87
CA PHE A 45 -9.36 67.04 10.15
C PHE A 45 -9.14 65.53 10.12
N GLU A 46 -7.98 65.11 10.60
CA GLU A 46 -7.63 63.71 10.85
C GLU A 46 -7.66 63.43 12.34
N PHE A 47 -8.11 62.23 12.70
CA PHE A 47 -8.25 61.78 14.08
C PHE A 47 -7.33 60.59 14.33
N HIS A 48 -6.67 60.54 15.48
CA HIS A 48 -5.81 59.43 15.83
C HIS A 48 -6.64 58.16 16.08
N VAL A 49 -6.15 56.99 15.64
CA VAL A 49 -6.90 55.73 15.76
C VAL A 49 -7.26 55.36 17.21
N ASP A 50 -6.53 55.89 18.19
CA ASP A 50 -6.79 55.63 19.62
C ASP A 50 -8.03 56.33 20.17
N CYS A 51 -8.55 57.36 19.50
CA CYS A 51 -9.80 58.02 19.90
C CYS A 51 -11.04 57.23 19.49
N LEU A 52 -10.88 56.11 18.77
CA LEU A 52 -11.99 55.29 18.30
C LEU A 52 -12.40 54.25 19.36
N PRO A 53 -13.71 53.97 19.49
CA PRO A 53 -14.20 52.84 20.26
C PRO A 53 -13.57 51.52 19.80
N ASP A 54 -13.39 50.57 20.71
CA ASP A 54 -12.72 49.28 20.43
C ASP A 54 -13.34 48.52 19.26
N VAL A 55 -14.67 48.57 19.12
CA VAL A 55 -15.41 47.94 18.03
C VAL A 55 -15.01 48.56 16.67
N ALA A 56 -14.91 49.89 16.62
CA ALA A 56 -14.52 50.60 15.40
C ALA A 56 -13.04 50.40 15.07
N ARG A 57 -12.16 50.38 16.08
CA ARG A 57 -10.72 50.12 15.92
C ARG A 57 -10.47 48.72 15.33
N LYS A 58 -11.11 47.69 15.89
CA LYS A 58 -11.01 46.31 15.38
C LYS A 58 -11.52 46.19 13.94
N ALA A 59 -12.63 46.86 13.61
CA ALA A 59 -13.18 46.84 12.26
C ALA A 59 -12.30 47.55 11.23
N LEU A 60 -11.64 48.65 11.60
CA LEU A 60 -10.66 49.31 10.74
C LEU A 60 -9.41 48.47 10.52
N GLN A 61 -8.89 47.87 11.58
CA GLN A 61 -7.77 46.92 11.48
C GLN A 61 -8.12 45.78 10.53
N ALA A 62 -9.32 45.18 10.63
CA ALA A 62 -9.77 44.13 9.72
C ALA A 62 -9.84 44.62 8.26
N ARG A 63 -10.39 45.82 8.00
CA ARG A 63 -10.43 46.42 6.66
C ARG A 63 -9.03 46.66 6.08
N GLN A 64 -8.09 47.14 6.91
CA GLN A 64 -6.71 47.36 6.49
C GLN A 64 -6.02 46.05 6.15
N ILE A 65 -6.14 45.03 7.01
CA ILE A 65 -5.61 43.69 6.74
C ILE A 65 -6.16 43.15 5.42
N LYS A 66 -7.47 43.27 5.18
CA LYS A 66 -8.11 42.85 3.92
C LYS A 66 -7.57 43.60 2.71
N ALA A 67 -7.40 44.92 2.80
CA ALA A 67 -6.85 45.72 1.70
C ALA A 67 -5.41 45.31 1.36
N LEU A 68 -4.61 44.97 2.37
CA LEU A 68 -3.22 44.56 2.22
C LEU A 68 -3.06 43.16 1.65
N MET A 69 -3.93 42.21 2.05
CA MET A 69 -3.95 40.86 1.48
C MET A 69 -4.32 40.87 -0.01
N ASN A 70 -5.10 41.85 -0.44
CA ASN A 70 -5.49 42.01 -1.85
C ASN A 70 -4.44 42.72 -2.72
N GLN A 71 -3.39 43.30 -2.12
CA GLN A 71 -2.29 43.89 -2.87
C GLN A 71 -1.26 42.80 -3.20
N PRO A 72 -0.84 42.65 -4.48
CA PRO A 72 0.22 41.73 -4.84
C PRO A 72 1.53 42.15 -4.16
N ALA A 73 2.31 41.18 -3.69
CA ALA A 73 3.58 41.44 -3.04
C ALA A 73 4.56 42.09 -4.03
N THR A 74 4.86 43.38 -3.85
CA THR A 74 6.04 44.03 -4.41
C THR A 74 7.25 43.65 -3.58
N GLU A 75 8.22 42.98 -4.23
CA GLU A 75 9.54 42.54 -3.74
C GLU A 75 9.61 42.05 -2.29
N ALA A 76 9.70 40.73 -2.14
CA ALA A 76 9.89 40.05 -0.88
C ALA A 76 11.20 40.49 -0.19
N LYS A 77 11.10 41.31 0.86
CA LYS A 77 12.15 41.34 1.88
C LYS A 77 12.12 40.03 2.65
N GLU A 78 13.29 39.40 2.83
CA GLU A 78 13.39 38.26 3.73
C GLU A 78 12.95 38.71 5.14
N PRO A 79 11.99 38.02 5.77
CA PRO A 79 11.57 38.38 7.12
C PRO A 79 12.74 38.13 8.07
N GLU A 80 13.28 39.20 8.66
CA GLU A 80 14.27 39.10 9.73
C GLU A 80 13.64 38.36 10.91
N SER A 81 14.15 37.16 11.19
CA SER A 81 13.68 36.36 12.32
C SER A 81 14.15 37.01 13.64
N PRO A 82 13.24 37.40 14.55
CA PRO A 82 13.66 37.88 15.87
C PRO A 82 14.37 36.77 16.63
N ARG A 83 15.57 37.07 17.17
CA ARG A 83 16.38 36.17 18.00
C ARG A 83 15.67 35.85 19.32
N LEU A 84 14.75 34.88 19.29
CA LEU A 84 14.18 34.29 20.50
C LEU A 84 15.24 33.42 21.21
N LYS A 85 15.35 33.54 22.54
CA LYS A 85 16.22 32.72 23.37
C LYS A 85 15.98 31.23 23.06
N LYS A 86 17.00 30.57 22.54
CA LYS A 86 16.99 29.17 22.09
C LYS A 86 16.66 28.26 23.27
N ARG A 87 15.49 27.61 23.26
CA ARG A 87 15.32 26.32 23.93
C ARG A 87 15.79 25.24 22.95
N GLU A 88 16.79 24.46 23.35
CA GLU A 88 17.39 23.40 22.54
C GLU A 88 16.54 22.11 22.45
N ASP A 89 15.32 22.13 22.99
CA ASP A 89 14.51 20.92 23.08
C ASP A 89 13.54 20.83 21.89
N GLY A 90 13.94 20.10 20.85
CA GLY A 90 13.05 19.79 19.73
C GLY A 90 13.70 18.98 18.59
N LYS A 91 12.87 18.40 17.72
CA LYS A 91 13.30 17.59 16.56
C LYS A 91 14.33 18.31 15.67
N ILE A 92 14.28 19.64 15.58
CA ILE A 92 15.25 20.46 14.82
C ILE A 92 16.64 20.41 15.45
N ALA A 93 16.76 20.43 16.78
CA ALA A 93 18.06 20.38 17.44
C ALA A 93 18.80 19.07 17.12
N VAL A 94 18.06 17.96 17.01
CA VAL A 94 18.60 16.66 16.57
C VAL A 94 19.11 16.75 15.13
N TYR A 95 18.34 17.36 14.22
CA TYR A 95 18.76 17.52 12.82
C TYR A 95 19.98 18.45 12.66
N ARG A 96 20.10 19.48 13.51
CA ARG A 96 21.28 20.36 13.52
C ARG A 96 22.54 19.66 14.04
N LYS A 97 22.39 18.72 14.97
CA LYS A 97 23.50 17.91 15.48
C LYS A 97 23.95 16.82 14.50
N CYS A 98 23.05 16.35 13.63
CA CYS A 98 23.32 15.25 12.69
C CYS A 98 22.88 15.59 11.25
N PRO A 99 23.75 16.22 10.43
CA PRO A 99 23.45 16.59 9.04
C PRO A 99 23.02 15.42 8.14
N ALA A 100 23.60 14.21 8.33
CA ALA A 100 23.23 13.03 7.55
C ALA A 100 21.74 12.62 7.74
N LEU A 101 21.22 12.72 8.98
CA LEU A 101 19.80 12.45 9.26
C LEU A 101 18.87 13.50 8.64
N PHE A 102 19.36 14.73 8.52
CA PHE A 102 18.63 15.83 7.89
C PHE A 102 18.51 15.61 6.38
N GLU A 103 19.61 15.27 5.70
CA GLU A 103 19.62 14.95 4.27
C GLU A 103 18.76 13.73 3.93
N GLN A 104 18.89 12.64 4.71
CA GLN A 104 18.04 11.46 4.55
C GLN A 104 16.56 11.83 4.64
N LYS A 105 16.19 12.64 5.64
CA LYS A 105 14.80 13.05 5.81
C LYS A 105 14.30 13.92 4.66
N LEU A 106 15.12 14.86 4.16
CA LEU A 106 14.82 15.64 2.96
C LEU A 106 14.59 14.74 1.74
N GLY A 107 15.42 13.71 1.57
CA GLY A 107 15.29 12.72 0.50
C GLY A 107 14.01 11.87 0.61
N THR A 108 13.54 11.57 1.83
CA THR A 108 12.32 10.75 2.04
C THR A 108 11.00 11.48 1.81
N LEU A 109 11.01 12.82 1.68
CA LEU A 109 9.78 13.60 1.48
C LEU A 109 9.23 13.41 0.07
N THR A 110 7.94 13.06 -0.04
CA THR A 110 7.25 12.93 -1.33
C THR A 110 7.04 14.30 -1.98
N ALA A 111 6.87 14.36 -3.30
CA ALA A 111 6.56 15.60 -4.03
C ALA A 111 5.36 16.34 -3.42
N THR A 112 4.27 15.62 -3.14
CA THR A 112 3.08 16.18 -2.48
C THR A 112 3.35 16.74 -1.08
N GLN A 113 4.30 16.17 -0.32
CA GLN A 113 4.68 16.71 0.99
C GLN A 113 5.49 18.00 0.85
N LYS A 114 6.35 18.08 -0.18
CA LYS A 114 7.10 19.30 -0.52
C LYS A 114 6.15 20.42 -0.94
N GLU A 115 5.24 20.15 -1.88
CA GLU A 115 4.20 21.10 -2.31
C GLU A 115 3.33 21.59 -1.15
N THR A 116 2.92 20.69 -0.25
CA THR A 116 2.17 21.08 0.95
C THR A 116 3.02 21.96 1.87
N ALA A 117 4.31 21.66 2.05
CA ALA A 117 5.22 22.45 2.87
C ALA A 117 5.43 23.85 2.27
N ASP A 118 5.64 23.93 0.96
CA ASP A 118 5.83 25.19 0.23
C ASP A 118 4.57 26.06 0.30
N ALA A 119 3.38 25.46 0.13
CA ALA A 119 2.12 26.16 0.30
C ALA A 119 1.95 26.71 1.74
N ARG A 120 2.38 25.95 2.76
CA ARG A 120 2.36 26.43 4.16
C ARG A 120 3.37 27.55 4.38
N ILE A 121 4.55 27.47 3.78
CA ILE A 121 5.59 28.52 3.84
C ILE A 121 5.06 29.82 3.19
N ALA A 122 4.40 29.73 2.04
CA ALA A 122 3.80 30.87 1.36
C ALA A 122 2.74 31.56 2.24
N ILE A 123 1.81 30.79 2.82
CA ILE A 123 0.79 31.32 3.72
C ILE A 123 1.40 31.98 4.96
N VAL A 124 2.41 31.35 5.58
CA VAL A 124 3.07 31.91 6.76
C VAL A 124 3.81 33.21 6.42
N SER A 125 4.49 33.25 5.27
CA SER A 125 5.21 34.44 4.80
C SER A 125 4.24 35.60 4.57
N GLU A 126 3.08 35.34 3.97
CA GLU A 126 2.05 36.35 3.73
C GLU A 126 1.45 36.89 5.03
N VAL A 127 1.20 36.01 6.01
CA VAL A 127 0.70 36.44 7.33
C VAL A 127 1.76 37.27 8.07
N LEU A 128 3.04 36.90 7.98
CA LEU A 128 4.13 37.65 8.59
C LEU A 128 4.31 39.03 7.93
N ARG A 129 4.19 39.12 6.60
CA ARG A 129 4.19 40.39 5.85
C ARG A 129 3.13 41.37 6.38
N VAL A 130 1.91 40.88 6.65
CA VAL A 130 0.83 41.70 7.23
C VAL A 130 1.15 42.12 8.67
N CYS A 131 1.92 41.33 9.42
CA CYS A 131 2.31 41.63 10.80
C CYS A 131 3.43 42.66 10.92
N GLU A 132 4.20 42.93 9.87
CA GLU A 132 5.29 43.92 9.89
C GLU A 132 4.78 45.37 9.96
N LEU A 133 3.48 45.59 9.73
CA LEU A 133 2.89 46.92 9.74
C LEU A 133 2.53 47.37 11.16
N PRO A 134 2.79 48.66 11.49
CA PRO A 134 2.59 49.19 12.84
C PRO A 134 1.12 49.11 13.27
N GLY A 135 0.87 48.50 14.43
CA GLY A 135 -0.45 48.43 15.05
C GLY A 135 -1.26 47.14 14.77
N ILE A 136 -0.72 46.19 14.00
CA ILE A 136 -1.36 44.90 13.74
C ILE A 136 -0.71 43.81 14.59
N SER A 137 -1.47 43.20 15.51
CA SER A 137 -0.98 42.05 16.27
C SER A 137 -1.00 40.77 15.42
N GLN A 138 -0.02 39.88 15.63
CA GLN A 138 0.02 38.57 14.97
C GLN A 138 -1.28 37.76 15.17
N ALA A 139 -1.88 37.86 16.36
CA ALA A 139 -3.16 37.22 16.64
C ALA A 139 -4.32 37.81 15.83
N ALA A 140 -4.33 39.13 15.58
CA ALA A 140 -5.34 39.78 14.74
C ALA A 140 -5.18 39.38 13.26
N ALA A 141 -3.96 39.35 12.74
CA ALA A 141 -3.68 38.91 11.37
C ALA A 141 -4.11 37.45 11.13
N ILE A 142 -3.80 36.53 12.04
CA ILE A 142 -4.21 35.12 11.94
C ILE A 142 -5.74 34.96 11.95
N ARG A 143 -6.42 35.65 12.87
CA ARG A 143 -7.89 35.60 12.96
C ARG A 143 -8.55 36.09 11.67
N GLU A 144 -8.07 37.21 11.14
CA GLU A 144 -8.62 37.80 9.94
C GLU A 144 -8.33 36.94 8.69
N PHE A 145 -7.13 36.37 8.57
CA PHE A 145 -6.81 35.42 7.49
C PHE A 145 -7.75 34.21 7.50
N VAL A 146 -7.92 33.59 8.67
CA VAL A 146 -8.81 32.41 8.83
C VAL A 146 -10.27 32.78 8.56
N LYS A 147 -10.70 33.97 8.95
CA LYS A 147 -12.05 34.48 8.65
C LYS A 147 -12.25 34.66 7.15
N GLN A 148 -11.33 35.31 6.45
CA GLN A 148 -11.40 35.49 5.00
C GLN A 148 -11.34 34.14 4.26
N ALA A 149 -10.53 33.20 4.74
CA ALA A 149 -10.47 31.84 4.20
C ALA A 149 -11.79 31.09 4.33
N LYS A 150 -12.50 31.25 5.45
CA LYS A 150 -13.82 30.65 5.68
C LYS A 150 -14.93 31.28 4.83
N ASN A 151 -14.86 32.59 4.63
CA ASN A 151 -15.85 33.34 3.86
C ASN A 151 -15.61 33.29 2.34
N GLY A 152 -14.49 32.72 1.87
CA GLY A 152 -14.13 32.73 0.45
C GLY A 152 -13.71 34.11 -0.07
N GLU A 153 -13.25 34.99 0.82
CA GLU A 153 -12.87 36.37 0.49
C GLU A 153 -11.37 36.54 0.19
N LEU A 154 -10.62 35.43 0.16
CA LEU A 154 -9.19 35.44 -0.14
C LEU A 154 -8.93 35.67 -1.65
N PRO A 155 -7.82 36.34 -2.00
CA PRO A 155 -7.30 36.40 -3.38
C PRO A 155 -7.17 35.02 -4.02
N ALA A 156 -7.38 34.92 -5.34
CA ALA A 156 -7.36 33.66 -6.08
C ALA A 156 -6.10 32.81 -5.84
N HIS A 157 -4.91 33.44 -5.80
CA HIS A 157 -3.64 32.75 -5.54
C HIS A 157 -3.53 32.18 -4.12
N LEU A 158 -4.21 32.79 -3.14
CA LEU A 158 -4.26 32.33 -1.74
C LEU A 158 -5.28 31.21 -1.54
N VAL A 159 -6.34 31.17 -2.34
CA VAL A 159 -7.36 30.11 -2.26
C VAL A 159 -6.74 28.75 -2.61
N GLU A 160 -5.99 28.68 -3.71
CA GLU A 160 -5.34 27.44 -4.14
C GLU A 160 -4.26 26.98 -3.15
N THR A 161 -3.41 27.91 -2.69
CA THR A 161 -2.38 27.59 -1.69
C THR A 161 -2.97 27.14 -0.35
N VAL A 162 -4.09 27.72 0.10
CA VAL A 162 -4.80 27.25 1.31
C VAL A 162 -5.33 25.83 1.14
N ALA A 163 -5.85 25.49 -0.04
CA ALA A 163 -6.31 24.12 -0.34
C ALA A 163 -5.15 23.13 -0.27
N THR A 164 -4.02 23.43 -0.92
CA THR A 164 -2.81 22.60 -0.92
C THR A 164 -2.21 22.47 0.48
N ALA A 165 -2.11 23.56 1.24
CA ALA A 165 -1.51 23.57 2.58
C ALA A 165 -2.29 22.75 3.63
N ASN A 166 -3.62 22.73 3.53
CA ASN A 166 -4.47 22.03 4.47
C ASN A 166 -4.36 20.50 4.31
N ALA A 167 -4.02 20.01 3.11
CA ALA A 167 -3.73 18.60 2.81
C ALA A 167 -4.76 17.59 3.37
N LYS A 168 -6.03 18.03 3.48
CA LYS A 168 -7.16 17.23 3.95
C LYS A 168 -8.20 17.12 2.84
N LYS A 169 -8.67 15.89 2.58
CA LYS A 169 -9.78 15.65 1.66
C LYS A 169 -11.11 15.98 2.35
N GLY A 170 -11.88 16.89 1.77
CA GLY A 170 -13.23 17.26 2.21
C GLY A 170 -13.47 18.77 2.27
N SER A 171 -14.50 19.26 1.57
CA SER A 171 -14.88 20.68 1.49
C SER A 171 -15.27 21.32 2.83
N LEU A 172 -15.63 20.51 3.83
CA LEU A 172 -16.07 20.97 5.15
C LEU A 172 -14.95 21.43 6.10
N ARG A 173 -13.68 21.13 5.80
CA ARG A 173 -12.58 21.39 6.74
C ARG A 173 -11.77 22.61 6.31
N SER A 174 -12.15 23.79 6.78
CA SER A 174 -11.40 25.04 6.59
C SER A 174 -10.14 25.11 7.47
N LEU A 175 -9.19 25.98 7.11
CA LEU A 175 -7.98 26.24 7.88
C LEU A 175 -8.35 26.78 9.28
N SER A 176 -7.73 26.26 10.34
CA SER A 176 -7.97 26.72 11.71
C SER A 176 -6.87 27.64 12.23
N GLU A 177 -7.22 28.56 13.13
CA GLU A 177 -6.25 29.45 13.79
C GLU A 177 -5.14 28.69 14.51
N ILE A 178 -5.48 27.56 15.14
CA ILE A 178 -4.52 26.70 15.86
C ILE A 178 -3.49 26.12 14.89
N SER A 179 -3.92 25.71 13.70
CA SER A 179 -3.02 25.17 12.67
C SER A 179 -2.04 26.25 12.19
N LEU A 180 -2.54 27.45 11.91
CA LEU A 180 -1.72 28.55 11.43
C LEU A 180 -0.74 29.06 12.52
N LYS A 181 -1.18 29.15 13.78
CA LYS A 181 -0.29 29.45 14.92
C LYS A 181 0.84 28.42 15.04
N ARG A 182 0.53 27.14 14.87
CA ARG A 182 1.53 26.06 14.90
C ARG A 182 2.52 26.19 13.74
N TRP A 183 2.05 26.43 12.52
CA TRP A 183 2.93 26.62 11.36
C TRP A 183 3.86 27.83 11.53
N ILE A 184 3.36 28.96 12.05
CA ILE A 184 4.21 30.13 12.34
C ILE A 184 5.25 29.81 13.42
N ALA A 185 4.88 29.06 14.46
CA ALA A 185 5.83 28.65 15.49
C ALA A 185 6.91 27.71 14.93
N ASP A 186 6.53 26.77 14.07
CA ASP A 186 7.45 25.85 13.40
C ASP A 186 8.35 26.58 12.40
N PHE A 187 7.81 27.57 11.68
CA PHE A 187 8.56 28.47 10.78
C PHE A 187 9.60 29.31 11.53
N LYS A 188 9.23 29.93 12.67
CA LYS A 188 10.14 30.74 13.49
C LYS A 188 11.27 29.92 14.13
N LYS A 189 11.09 28.62 14.33
CA LYS A 189 12.14 27.72 14.83
C LYS A 189 13.18 27.35 13.77
N ALA A 190 12.77 27.33 12.50
CA ALA A 190 13.61 26.98 11.36
C ALA A 190 14.38 28.22 10.86
N THR A 191 15.67 28.05 10.62
CA THR A 191 16.56 29.11 10.16
C THR A 191 16.83 29.01 8.66
N THR A 192 17.00 27.79 8.14
CA THR A 192 17.27 27.58 6.70
C THR A 192 16.00 27.23 5.92
N PRO A 193 15.95 27.47 4.60
CA PRO A 193 14.84 27.04 3.75
C PRO A 193 14.57 25.54 3.84
N ALA A 194 15.63 24.73 3.90
CA ALA A 194 15.54 23.28 4.04
C ALA A 194 14.95 22.85 5.40
N GLU A 195 15.31 23.54 6.49
CA GLU A 195 14.70 23.30 7.81
C GLU A 195 13.20 23.65 7.81
N ARG A 196 12.81 24.74 7.14
CA ARG A 196 11.41 25.15 6.99
C ARG A 196 10.62 24.06 6.26
N LEU A 197 11.17 23.53 5.18
CA LEU A 197 10.52 22.47 4.41
C LEU A 197 10.26 21.22 5.27
N ILE A 198 11.25 20.75 6.04
CA ILE A 198 11.07 19.58 6.93
C ILE A 198 10.05 19.83 8.04
N MET A 199 10.04 21.04 8.61
CA MET A 199 9.19 21.37 9.74
C MET A 199 7.73 21.58 9.36
N LEU A 200 7.48 22.19 8.21
CA LEU A 200 6.13 22.45 7.71
C LEU A 200 5.57 21.31 6.88
N ALA A 201 6.37 20.33 6.44
CA ALA A 201 5.87 19.14 5.75
C ALA A 201 4.86 18.34 6.61
N PRO A 202 3.75 17.84 6.03
CA PRO A 202 2.79 17.03 6.77
C PRO A 202 3.41 15.67 7.15
N GLY A 203 3.34 15.33 8.43
CA GLY A 203 3.73 14.01 8.90
C GLY A 203 2.76 12.93 8.39
N LYS A 204 3.31 11.86 7.82
CA LYS A 204 2.53 10.64 7.54
C LYS A 204 2.56 9.75 8.78
N ARG A 205 1.39 9.31 9.25
CA ARG A 205 1.32 8.23 10.24
C ARG A 205 1.90 6.99 9.58
N GLN A 206 3.02 6.49 10.10
CA GLN A 206 3.62 5.28 9.56
C GLN A 206 2.70 4.10 9.88
N PRO A 207 2.43 3.22 8.90
CA PRO A 207 1.67 2.01 9.18
C PRO A 207 2.44 1.17 10.18
N ILE A 208 1.76 0.75 11.26
CA ILE A 208 2.34 -0.17 12.25
C ILE A 208 2.64 -1.47 11.51
N LYS A 209 3.91 -1.91 11.52
CA LYS A 209 4.31 -3.17 10.91
C LYS A 209 3.70 -4.34 11.69
N PRO A 210 3.33 -5.47 11.05
CA PRO A 210 2.79 -6.62 11.75
C PRO A 210 3.64 -7.08 12.93
N ASP A 211 4.97 -7.04 12.81
CA ASP A 211 5.93 -7.45 13.85
C ASP A 211 5.87 -6.58 15.12
N GLN A 212 5.31 -5.37 15.03
CA GLN A 212 5.15 -4.46 16.17
C GLN A 212 3.82 -4.68 16.90
N ILE A 213 2.93 -5.53 16.38
CA ILE A 213 1.62 -5.79 16.96
C ILE A 213 1.76 -6.96 17.94
N ARG A 214 1.77 -6.64 19.24
CA ARG A 214 2.06 -7.61 20.32
C ARG A 214 1.06 -8.76 20.40
N TRP A 215 -0.23 -8.50 20.22
CA TRP A 215 -1.30 -9.51 20.29
C TRP A 215 -1.44 -10.36 19.02
N LEU A 216 -0.82 -9.96 17.91
CA LEU A 216 -1.02 -10.63 16.62
C LEU A 216 -0.54 -12.10 16.62
N PRO A 217 0.62 -12.46 17.20
CA PRO A 217 1.03 -13.87 17.31
C PRO A 217 0.05 -14.72 18.11
N GLU A 218 -0.54 -14.16 19.17
CA GLU A 218 -1.52 -14.87 20.01
C GLU A 218 -2.81 -15.15 19.24
N PHE A 219 -3.36 -14.13 18.56
CA PHE A 219 -4.51 -14.31 17.67
C PHE A 219 -4.24 -15.35 16.56
N LEU A 220 -3.04 -15.32 15.96
CA LEU A 220 -2.67 -16.26 14.90
C LEU A 220 -2.69 -17.72 15.35
N ARG A 221 -2.53 -18.02 16.65
CA ARG A 221 -2.65 -19.38 17.21
C ARG A 221 -4.07 -19.94 17.04
N PHE A 222 -5.09 -19.10 17.18
CA PHE A 222 -6.49 -19.47 16.99
C PHE A 222 -6.84 -19.59 15.51
N TYR A 223 -6.45 -18.59 14.71
CA TYR A 223 -6.76 -18.57 13.29
C TYR A 223 -6.10 -19.71 12.49
N ARG A 224 -4.88 -20.11 12.88
CA ARG A 224 -4.10 -21.16 12.19
C ARG A 224 -4.43 -22.59 12.63
N ARG A 225 -5.51 -22.80 13.39
CA ARG A 225 -5.96 -24.15 13.73
C ARG A 225 -6.32 -24.93 12.45
N PRO A 226 -5.98 -26.23 12.34
CA PRO A 226 -6.28 -27.04 11.15
C PRO A 226 -7.77 -27.26 10.87
N ASN A 227 -8.65 -26.91 11.83
CA ASN A 227 -10.10 -27.06 11.72
C ASN A 227 -10.74 -26.10 10.69
N GLY A 228 -9.98 -25.14 10.15
CA GLY A 228 -10.51 -24.23 9.14
C GLY A 228 -11.49 -23.19 9.70
N CYS A 229 -11.42 -22.83 10.99
CA CYS A 229 -12.32 -21.86 11.62
C CYS A 229 -12.38 -20.50 10.89
N GLY A 230 -13.52 -19.83 10.98
CA GLY A 230 -13.69 -18.48 10.43
C GLY A 230 -12.88 -17.41 11.17
N MET A 231 -12.71 -16.22 10.57
CA MET A 231 -12.03 -15.09 11.25
C MET A 231 -12.78 -14.64 12.51
N GLN A 232 -14.12 -14.63 12.45
CA GLN A 232 -14.98 -14.25 13.57
C GLN A 232 -14.88 -15.26 14.72
N GLU A 233 -15.04 -16.54 14.41
CA GLU A 233 -14.94 -17.63 15.38
C GLU A 233 -13.56 -17.66 16.06
N ALA A 234 -12.48 -17.49 15.29
CA ALA A 234 -11.13 -17.39 15.85
C ALA A 234 -10.95 -16.16 16.76
N TYR A 235 -11.66 -15.06 16.50
CA TYR A 235 -11.64 -13.87 17.34
C TYR A 235 -12.42 -14.06 18.63
N ASP A 236 -13.57 -14.72 18.58
CA ASP A 236 -14.40 -14.98 19.75
C ASP A 236 -13.64 -15.89 20.74
N ASP A 237 -12.99 -16.96 20.25
CA ASP A 237 -12.11 -17.82 21.06
C ASP A 237 -10.91 -17.06 21.63
N PHE A 238 -10.28 -16.19 20.83
CA PHE A 238 -9.16 -15.37 21.25
C PHE A 238 -9.56 -14.38 22.35
N ALA A 239 -10.72 -13.72 22.21
CA ALA A 239 -11.24 -12.79 23.20
C ALA A 239 -11.57 -13.50 24.51
N ALA A 240 -12.17 -14.70 24.45
CA ALA A 240 -12.46 -15.51 25.63
C ALA A 240 -11.17 -15.84 26.40
N GLU A 241 -10.15 -16.41 25.74
CA GLU A 241 -8.89 -16.75 26.41
C GLU A 241 -8.16 -15.48 26.93
N TRP A 242 -8.23 -14.36 26.20
CA TRP A 242 -7.61 -13.11 26.63
C TRP A 242 -8.18 -12.59 27.95
N TYR A 243 -9.51 -12.67 28.13
CA TYR A 243 -10.14 -12.28 29.39
C TYR A 243 -9.81 -13.23 30.54
N GLU A 244 -9.73 -14.54 30.27
CA GLU A 244 -9.34 -15.53 31.28
C GLU A 244 -7.90 -15.32 31.76
N VAL A 245 -6.96 -15.09 30.84
CA VAL A 245 -5.53 -14.92 31.17
C VAL A 245 -5.24 -13.57 31.84
N HIS A 246 -6.00 -12.52 31.52
CA HIS A 246 -5.76 -11.17 32.01
C HIS A 246 -6.77 -10.67 33.04
N GLN A 247 -7.56 -11.57 33.64
CA GLN A 247 -8.61 -11.24 34.61
C GLN A 247 -8.12 -10.32 35.74
N ASP A 248 -6.90 -10.53 36.24
CA ASP A 248 -6.30 -9.76 37.34
C ASP A 248 -5.69 -8.42 36.90
N ASN A 249 -5.65 -8.11 35.61
CA ASN A 249 -5.02 -6.91 35.07
C ASN A 249 -5.98 -6.11 34.17
N PRO A 250 -6.71 -5.12 34.74
CA PRO A 250 -7.68 -4.31 34.01
C PRO A 250 -7.10 -3.58 32.78
N ALA A 251 -5.81 -3.19 32.84
CA ALA A 251 -5.16 -2.52 31.72
C ALA A 251 -4.93 -3.45 30.52
N MET A 252 -4.66 -4.74 30.78
CA MET A 252 -4.51 -5.76 29.74
C MET A 252 -5.87 -6.17 29.16
N CYS A 253 -6.92 -6.29 30.00
CA CYS A 253 -8.29 -6.48 29.51
C CYS A 253 -8.73 -5.35 28.57
N ALA A 254 -8.44 -4.09 28.92
CA ALA A 254 -8.71 -2.94 28.07
C ALA A 254 -7.84 -2.87 26.81
N ALA A 255 -6.74 -3.62 26.76
CA ALA A 255 -5.83 -3.68 25.61
C ALA A 255 -6.24 -4.71 24.55
N LEU A 256 -7.34 -5.45 24.76
CA LEU A 256 -7.90 -6.37 23.76
C LEU A 256 -8.19 -5.60 22.45
N PRO A 257 -7.63 -6.03 21.30
CA PRO A 257 -7.91 -5.40 20.03
C PRO A 257 -9.37 -5.59 19.61
N SER A 258 -9.95 -4.62 18.91
CA SER A 258 -11.26 -4.82 18.29
C SER A 258 -11.17 -5.75 17.08
N TYR A 259 -12.29 -6.38 16.72
CA TYR A 259 -12.37 -7.23 15.53
C TYR A 259 -11.89 -6.52 14.24
N ASP A 260 -12.21 -5.24 14.07
CA ASP A 260 -11.73 -4.45 12.93
C ASP A 260 -10.21 -4.26 12.93
N GLN A 261 -9.60 -4.11 14.11
CA GLN A 261 -8.15 -4.02 14.23
C GLN A 261 -7.47 -5.34 13.85
N VAL A 262 -8.08 -6.47 14.23
CA VAL A 262 -7.66 -7.82 13.81
C VAL A 262 -7.76 -7.98 12.30
N CYS A 263 -8.91 -7.66 11.71
CA CYS A 263 -9.10 -7.68 10.25
C CYS A 263 -8.06 -6.82 9.53
N TYR A 264 -7.82 -5.60 10.03
CA TYR A 264 -6.83 -4.69 9.46
C TYR A 264 -5.40 -5.22 9.57
N ALA A 265 -5.02 -5.84 10.70
CA ALA A 265 -3.72 -6.46 10.89
C ALA A 265 -3.54 -7.67 9.96
N MET A 266 -4.56 -8.53 9.86
CA MET A 266 -4.57 -9.68 8.97
C MET A 266 -4.41 -9.27 7.51
N ASN A 267 -5.01 -8.17 7.07
CA ASN A 267 -4.83 -7.67 5.69
C ASN A 267 -3.38 -7.29 5.34
N LYS A 268 -2.52 -7.04 6.33
CA LYS A 268 -1.09 -6.77 6.11
C LYS A 268 -0.25 -8.03 5.93
N LEU A 269 -0.77 -9.20 6.30
CA LEU A 269 -0.02 -10.45 6.26
C LEU A 269 -0.07 -11.09 4.87
N PRO A 270 1.06 -11.61 4.35
CA PRO A 270 1.07 -12.45 3.15
C PRO A 270 0.23 -13.72 3.34
N VAL A 271 -0.31 -14.26 2.23
CA VAL A 271 -1.15 -15.47 2.24
C VAL A 271 -0.41 -16.66 2.85
N VAL A 272 0.87 -16.83 2.54
CA VAL A 272 1.74 -17.88 3.13
C VAL A 272 1.74 -17.83 4.65
N VAL A 273 1.82 -16.62 5.22
CA VAL A 273 1.84 -16.41 6.67
C VAL A 273 0.47 -16.68 7.27
N LYS A 274 -0.62 -16.35 6.57
CA LYS A 274 -1.99 -16.64 7.02
C LYS A 274 -2.27 -18.15 7.07
N GLN A 275 -1.89 -18.87 6.02
CA GLN A 275 -2.25 -20.29 5.85
C GLN A 275 -1.28 -21.25 6.54
N ARG A 276 -0.14 -20.76 7.05
CA ARG A 276 0.86 -21.58 7.74
C ARG A 276 0.23 -22.33 8.91
N GLY A 277 0.34 -23.66 8.91
CA GLY A 277 -0.21 -24.55 9.95
C GLY A 277 -1.70 -24.86 9.80
N ARG A 278 -2.44 -24.05 9.03
CA ARG A 278 -3.86 -24.26 8.73
C ARG A 278 -4.07 -25.23 7.57
N ILE A 279 -3.22 -25.12 6.56
CA ILE A 279 -3.17 -25.99 5.39
C ILE A 279 -1.83 -26.74 5.43
N THR A 280 -1.82 -28.02 5.07
CA THR A 280 -0.62 -28.87 5.06
C THR A 280 -0.41 -29.54 3.70
N GLY A 281 0.77 -30.14 3.51
CA GLY A 281 1.05 -30.95 2.33
C GLY A 281 1.14 -30.14 1.02
N SER A 282 0.64 -30.72 -0.06
CA SER A 282 0.71 -30.16 -1.40
C SER A 282 -0.07 -28.86 -1.57
N GLU A 283 -1.16 -28.68 -0.82
CA GLU A 283 -1.98 -27.47 -0.86
C GLU A 283 -1.23 -26.26 -0.25
N PHE A 284 -0.47 -26.47 0.84
CA PHE A 284 0.37 -25.39 1.40
C PHE A 284 1.48 -24.97 0.44
N ARG A 285 2.10 -25.94 -0.26
CA ARG A 285 3.16 -25.67 -1.24
C ARG A 285 2.71 -24.79 -2.41
N GLN A 286 1.41 -24.72 -2.71
CA GLN A 286 0.90 -23.81 -3.75
C GLN A 286 1.06 -22.33 -3.37
N TYR A 287 1.07 -22.04 -2.07
CA TYR A 287 1.27 -20.69 -1.56
C TYR A 287 2.76 -20.35 -1.41
N GLU A 288 3.61 -21.36 -1.20
CA GLU A 288 5.05 -21.17 -1.15
C GLU A 288 5.57 -20.59 -2.48
N GLY A 289 6.56 -19.71 -2.38
CA GLY A 289 7.21 -19.18 -3.58
C GLY A 289 7.95 -20.31 -4.28
N PHE A 290 7.66 -20.53 -5.56
CA PHE A 290 8.34 -21.51 -6.39
C PHE A 290 9.15 -20.82 -7.48
N VAL A 291 10.24 -21.47 -7.91
CA VAL A 291 11.08 -20.98 -9.01
C VAL A 291 10.68 -21.73 -10.28
N ARG A 292 10.16 -21.01 -11.29
CA ARG A 292 9.90 -21.57 -12.61
C ARG A 292 11.20 -21.67 -13.39
N ARG A 293 11.45 -22.82 -14.02
CA ARG A 293 12.64 -23.04 -14.84
C ARG A 293 12.26 -23.48 -16.25
N ASP A 294 13.08 -23.05 -17.21
CA ASP A 294 12.78 -23.18 -18.63
C ASP A 294 13.34 -24.48 -19.20
N TRP A 295 12.44 -25.33 -19.69
CA TRP A 295 12.75 -26.61 -20.30
C TRP A 295 13.57 -26.48 -21.59
N LEU A 296 13.43 -25.34 -22.29
CA LEU A 296 14.14 -25.07 -23.53
C LEU A 296 15.66 -24.87 -23.32
N SER A 297 16.09 -24.64 -22.07
CA SER A 297 17.50 -24.54 -21.72
C SER A 297 18.21 -25.90 -21.61
N LEU A 298 17.45 -27.00 -21.60
CA LEU A 298 17.99 -28.35 -21.54
C LEU A 298 18.02 -28.97 -22.95
N PRO A 299 19.13 -29.63 -23.35
CA PRO A 299 19.17 -30.42 -24.57
C PRO A 299 18.08 -31.50 -24.57
N VAL A 300 17.61 -31.87 -25.77
CA VAL A 300 16.73 -33.05 -25.92
C VAL A 300 17.47 -34.28 -25.43
N ASN A 301 16.75 -35.18 -24.78
CA ASN A 301 17.26 -36.40 -24.16
C ASN A 301 18.11 -36.18 -22.90
N TYR A 302 18.17 -34.96 -22.37
CA TYR A 302 18.97 -34.66 -21.19
C TYR A 302 18.29 -35.09 -19.89
N ALA A 303 16.99 -34.81 -19.76
CA ALA A 303 16.21 -35.09 -18.56
C ALA A 303 14.92 -35.83 -18.92
N TRP A 304 14.75 -37.03 -18.41
CA TRP A 304 13.53 -37.81 -18.54
C TRP A 304 12.67 -37.72 -17.29
N ILE A 305 11.36 -37.88 -17.46
CA ILE A 305 10.36 -37.88 -16.39
C ILE A 305 9.51 -39.13 -16.57
N GLY A 306 9.51 -40.00 -15.58
CA GLY A 306 8.64 -41.15 -15.48
C GLY A 306 7.39 -40.81 -14.67
N ASP A 307 6.25 -41.33 -15.11
CA ASP A 307 4.98 -41.24 -14.38
C ASP A 307 4.13 -42.49 -14.63
N GLY A 308 3.63 -43.09 -13.55
CA GLY A 308 2.71 -44.23 -13.55
C GLY A 308 1.27 -43.77 -13.34
N HIS A 309 0.34 -44.34 -14.11
CA HIS A 309 -1.08 -44.10 -13.91
C HIS A 309 -1.95 -45.34 -14.12
N GLY A 310 -2.85 -45.57 -13.17
CA GLY A 310 -3.96 -46.50 -13.34
C GLY A 310 -4.88 -46.02 -14.45
N MET A 311 -4.96 -46.77 -15.56
CA MET A 311 -5.79 -46.40 -16.69
C MET A 311 -7.27 -46.32 -16.25
N LYS A 312 -7.93 -45.21 -16.59
CA LYS A 312 -9.36 -44.97 -16.31
C LYS A 312 -10.28 -45.74 -17.27
N MET A 313 -10.01 -47.02 -17.44
CA MET A 313 -10.82 -47.96 -18.21
C MET A 313 -10.86 -49.31 -17.48
N LYS A 314 -11.88 -50.10 -17.81
CA LYS A 314 -12.00 -51.49 -17.37
C LYS A 314 -11.79 -52.40 -18.57
N VAL A 315 -10.82 -53.31 -18.46
CA VAL A 315 -10.52 -54.33 -19.47
C VAL A 315 -10.58 -55.70 -18.81
N ALA A 316 -10.81 -56.75 -19.61
CA ALA A 316 -10.81 -58.12 -19.11
C ALA A 316 -9.37 -58.53 -18.72
N HIS A 317 -9.21 -59.10 -17.53
CA HIS A 317 -7.91 -59.60 -17.07
C HIS A 317 -7.48 -60.81 -17.91
N PRO A 318 -6.20 -60.90 -18.36
CA PRO A 318 -5.75 -61.98 -19.23
C PRO A 318 -5.91 -63.37 -18.62
N ASP A 319 -5.72 -63.51 -17.30
CA ASP A 319 -5.73 -64.83 -16.66
C ASP A 319 -7.12 -65.33 -16.26
N HIS A 320 -8.01 -64.44 -15.80
CA HIS A 320 -9.29 -64.83 -15.18
C HIS A 320 -10.51 -64.10 -15.76
N GLY A 321 -10.34 -63.24 -16.77
CA GLY A 321 -11.42 -62.55 -17.48
C GLY A 321 -12.13 -61.43 -16.71
N ASN A 322 -12.07 -61.40 -15.38
CA ASN A 322 -12.73 -60.36 -14.58
C ASN A 322 -12.23 -58.94 -14.96
N PRO A 323 -13.12 -57.92 -14.89
CA PRO A 323 -12.74 -56.54 -15.19
C PRO A 323 -11.70 -55.99 -14.21
N PHE A 324 -10.61 -55.43 -14.72
CA PHE A 324 -9.60 -54.71 -13.94
C PHE A 324 -9.16 -53.43 -14.65
N SER A 325 -8.40 -52.58 -13.95
CA SER A 325 -7.81 -51.36 -14.52
C SER A 325 -6.30 -51.52 -14.56
N PRO A 326 -5.67 -51.59 -15.75
CA PRO A 326 -4.24 -51.79 -15.87
C PRO A 326 -3.47 -50.53 -15.49
N GLU A 327 -2.21 -50.73 -15.14
CA GLU A 327 -1.26 -49.66 -14.86
C GLU A 327 -0.45 -49.37 -16.12
N VAL A 328 -0.37 -48.10 -16.53
CA VAL A 328 0.52 -47.67 -17.61
C VAL A 328 1.61 -46.78 -17.04
N THR A 329 2.86 -47.04 -17.40
CA THR A 329 3.98 -46.15 -17.08
C THR A 329 4.46 -45.49 -18.35
N PHE A 330 4.57 -44.17 -18.36
CA PHE A 330 5.16 -43.40 -19.46
C PHE A 330 6.47 -42.77 -19.02
N ILE A 331 7.40 -42.66 -19.96
CA ILE A 331 8.64 -41.91 -19.81
C ILE A 331 8.68 -40.86 -20.90
N MET A 332 8.85 -39.62 -20.48
CA MET A 332 8.81 -38.44 -21.32
C MET A 332 10.12 -37.67 -21.24
N ASP A 333 10.60 -37.18 -22.39
CA ASP A 333 11.66 -36.17 -22.41
C ASP A 333 11.12 -34.83 -21.90
N GLY A 334 11.78 -34.26 -20.89
CA GLY A 334 11.35 -33.04 -20.24
C GLY A 334 11.42 -31.80 -21.15
N SER A 335 12.39 -31.76 -22.07
CA SER A 335 12.63 -30.61 -22.96
C SER A 335 11.55 -30.51 -24.05
N CYS A 336 11.33 -31.59 -24.80
CA CYS A 336 10.42 -31.59 -25.96
C CYS A 336 9.05 -32.25 -25.70
N ARG A 337 8.84 -32.86 -24.53
CA ARG A 337 7.60 -33.58 -24.16
C ARG A 337 7.30 -34.82 -25.00
N PHE A 338 8.29 -35.33 -25.72
CA PHE A 338 8.18 -36.56 -26.48
C PHE A 338 8.18 -37.78 -25.54
N ILE A 339 7.29 -38.75 -25.78
CA ILE A 339 7.25 -40.01 -25.02
C ILE A 339 8.31 -40.94 -25.59
N VAL A 340 9.37 -41.18 -24.82
CA VAL A 340 10.50 -42.04 -25.21
C VAL A 340 10.25 -43.49 -24.83
N GLY A 341 9.54 -43.74 -23.72
CA GLY A 341 9.36 -45.08 -23.16
C GLY A 341 7.95 -45.28 -22.64
N TRP A 342 7.47 -46.52 -22.67
CA TRP A 342 6.21 -46.88 -22.04
C TRP A 342 6.18 -48.36 -21.67
N SER A 343 5.34 -48.71 -20.71
CA SER A 343 4.99 -50.09 -20.37
C SER A 343 3.55 -50.19 -19.92
N LEU A 344 2.98 -51.38 -20.02
CA LEU A 344 1.63 -51.69 -19.55
C LEU A 344 1.71 -52.93 -18.65
N ALA A 345 1.18 -52.82 -17.44
CA ALA A 345 1.26 -53.87 -16.43
C ALA A 345 -0.11 -54.11 -15.74
N LEU A 346 -0.23 -55.26 -15.09
CA LEU A 346 -1.44 -55.63 -14.35
C LEU A 346 -1.62 -54.81 -13.07
N SER A 347 -0.52 -54.31 -12.51
CA SER A 347 -0.45 -53.47 -11.31
C SER A 347 0.84 -52.64 -11.29
N GLU A 348 0.89 -51.62 -10.42
CA GLU A 348 2.12 -50.86 -10.15
C GLU A 348 3.22 -51.80 -9.66
N SER A 349 4.38 -51.77 -10.34
CA SER A 349 5.54 -52.58 -9.97
C SER A 349 6.84 -51.98 -10.49
N VAL A 350 7.94 -52.33 -9.84
CA VAL A 350 9.31 -52.01 -10.27
C VAL A 350 9.60 -52.53 -11.67
N VAL A 351 9.02 -53.68 -12.03
CA VAL A 351 9.18 -54.28 -13.36
C VAL A 351 8.51 -53.42 -14.43
N ALA A 352 7.32 -52.87 -14.16
CA ALA A 352 6.64 -51.97 -15.09
C ALA A 352 7.50 -50.73 -15.40
N VAL A 353 8.06 -50.10 -14.37
CA VAL A 353 8.94 -48.94 -14.53
C VAL A 353 10.22 -49.31 -15.29
N ALA A 354 10.80 -50.49 -14.99
CA ALA A 354 12.03 -50.97 -15.62
C ALA A 354 11.82 -51.27 -17.10
N ASP A 355 10.66 -51.83 -17.47
CA ASP A 355 10.32 -52.10 -18.86
C ASP A 355 10.09 -50.83 -19.66
N ALA A 356 9.48 -49.81 -19.06
CA ALA A 356 9.34 -48.50 -19.70
C ALA A 356 10.72 -47.86 -19.94
N LEU A 357 11.62 -47.92 -18.95
CA LEU A 357 13.00 -47.44 -19.06
C LEU A 357 13.78 -48.21 -20.11
N ARG A 358 13.68 -49.55 -20.11
CA ARG A 358 14.31 -50.43 -21.09
C ARG A 358 13.83 -50.08 -22.50
N HIS A 359 12.53 -49.88 -22.69
CA HIS A 359 11.95 -49.47 -23.98
C HIS A 359 12.53 -48.13 -24.44
N GLY A 360 12.56 -47.13 -23.56
CA GLY A 360 13.14 -45.81 -23.86
C GLY A 360 14.62 -45.89 -24.23
N ILE A 361 15.43 -46.55 -23.39
CA ILE A 361 16.88 -46.62 -23.57
C ILE A 361 17.25 -47.36 -24.85
N LYS A 362 16.54 -48.45 -25.16
CA LYS A 362 16.77 -49.23 -26.38
C LYS A 362 16.56 -48.39 -27.65
N ASN A 363 15.55 -47.53 -27.66
CA ASN A 363 15.12 -46.82 -28.87
C ASN A 363 15.73 -45.42 -29.01
N HIS A 364 16.05 -44.75 -27.90
CA HIS A 364 16.44 -43.33 -27.87
C HIS A 364 17.74 -43.05 -27.11
N GLY A 365 18.45 -44.09 -26.67
CA GLY A 365 19.64 -43.94 -25.82
C GLY A 365 19.28 -43.56 -24.38
N LYS A 366 20.29 -43.34 -23.54
CA LYS A 366 20.08 -43.05 -22.12
C LYS A 366 20.02 -41.54 -21.82
N PRO A 367 19.21 -41.10 -20.85
CA PRO A 367 19.23 -39.73 -20.36
C PRO A 367 20.42 -39.46 -19.44
N TYR A 368 20.67 -38.19 -19.14
CA TYR A 368 21.59 -37.80 -18.06
C TYR A 368 20.88 -37.85 -16.70
N ILE A 369 19.65 -37.32 -16.62
CA ILE A 369 18.82 -37.30 -15.40
C ILE A 369 17.51 -38.03 -15.66
N TYR A 370 17.08 -38.83 -14.70
CA TYR A 370 15.74 -39.40 -14.65
C TYR A 370 15.02 -38.88 -13.41
N TYR A 371 13.81 -38.35 -13.59
CA TYR A 371 12.91 -37.98 -12.50
C TYR A 371 11.79 -39.00 -12.42
N SER A 372 11.51 -39.48 -11.23
CA SER A 372 10.32 -40.27 -10.93
C SER A 372 9.66 -39.74 -9.66
N ASP A 373 8.41 -40.10 -9.44
CA ASP A 373 7.78 -39.92 -8.14
C ASP A 373 8.35 -40.92 -7.11
N ASN A 374 8.02 -40.69 -5.84
CA ASN A 374 8.50 -41.52 -4.73
C ASN A 374 7.58 -42.72 -4.45
N GLY A 375 6.98 -43.28 -5.51
CA GLY A 375 6.07 -44.42 -5.46
C GLY A 375 6.81 -45.72 -5.17
N GLY A 376 6.09 -46.75 -4.70
CA GLY A 376 6.69 -48.04 -4.32
C GLY A 376 7.28 -48.81 -5.49
N GLY A 377 6.75 -48.61 -6.71
CA GLY A 377 7.32 -49.15 -7.95
C GLY A 377 8.55 -48.39 -8.47
N GLU A 378 8.75 -47.16 -8.03
CA GLU A 378 9.80 -46.27 -8.56
C GLU A 378 10.99 -46.15 -7.59
N THR A 379 10.77 -46.44 -6.30
CA THR A 379 11.79 -46.43 -5.26
C THR A 379 12.13 -47.85 -4.82
N ASN A 380 13.22 -48.40 -5.36
CA ASN A 380 13.70 -49.72 -4.95
C ASN A 380 15.22 -49.80 -5.09
N ASN A 381 15.86 -50.58 -4.20
CA ASN A 381 17.29 -50.91 -4.29
C ASN A 381 17.68 -51.47 -5.68
N THR A 382 16.73 -52.05 -6.41
CA THR A 382 16.91 -52.52 -7.80
C THR A 382 17.27 -51.38 -8.77
N PHE A 383 16.72 -50.18 -8.59
CA PHE A 383 17.07 -49.01 -9.39
C PHE A 383 18.22 -48.22 -8.78
N ASP A 384 18.18 -48.02 -7.45
CA ASP A 384 18.92 -46.92 -6.79
C ASP A 384 20.11 -47.35 -5.94
N ALA A 385 20.34 -48.66 -5.74
CA ALA A 385 21.47 -49.08 -4.92
C ALA A 385 22.80 -48.60 -5.54
N ASP A 386 23.65 -47.94 -4.74
CA ASP A 386 24.86 -47.23 -5.21
C ASP A 386 25.75 -48.06 -6.16
N ILE A 387 25.85 -49.38 -5.93
CA ILE A 387 26.71 -50.29 -6.68
C ILE A 387 25.89 -51.28 -7.53
N THR A 388 24.72 -51.71 -7.03
CA THR A 388 23.92 -52.78 -7.63
C THR A 388 22.72 -52.29 -8.44
N GLY A 389 22.38 -51.02 -8.31
CA GLY A 389 21.25 -50.39 -8.98
C GLY A 389 21.47 -50.26 -10.48
N VAL A 390 20.40 -50.44 -11.24
CA VAL A 390 20.44 -50.33 -12.71
C VAL A 390 20.80 -48.90 -13.15
N LEU A 391 20.28 -47.87 -12.48
CA LEU A 391 20.47 -46.47 -12.88
C LEU A 391 21.89 -45.96 -12.62
N PRO A 392 22.51 -46.16 -11.44
CA PRO A 392 23.91 -45.83 -11.21
C PRO A 392 24.87 -46.54 -12.18
N ARG A 393 24.63 -47.83 -12.49
CA ARG A 393 25.45 -48.60 -13.44
C ARG A 393 25.36 -48.09 -14.87
N LEU A 394 24.21 -47.54 -15.25
CA LEU A 394 24.03 -46.87 -16.53
C LEU A 394 24.53 -45.42 -16.51
N GLY A 395 24.99 -44.91 -15.36
CA GLY A 395 25.41 -43.52 -15.18
C GLY A 395 24.26 -42.52 -15.35
N ILE A 396 23.05 -42.91 -14.93
CA ILE A 396 21.85 -42.06 -14.95
C ILE A 396 21.64 -41.52 -13.53
N ASP A 397 21.56 -40.19 -13.39
CA ASP A 397 21.24 -39.54 -12.12
C ASP A 397 19.73 -39.64 -11.84
N HIS A 398 19.35 -40.47 -10.87
CA HIS A 398 17.95 -40.65 -10.50
C HIS A 398 17.53 -39.70 -9.38
N ARG A 399 16.46 -38.94 -9.60
CA ARG A 399 15.95 -37.97 -8.65
C ARG A 399 14.49 -38.21 -8.32
N LEU A 400 14.20 -38.34 -7.02
CA LEU A 400 12.88 -38.67 -6.50
C LEU A 400 12.05 -37.43 -6.18
N GLY A 401 10.79 -37.49 -6.60
CA GLY A 401 9.76 -36.48 -6.38
C GLY A 401 9.88 -35.26 -7.28
N ILE A 402 8.99 -34.30 -7.05
CA ILE A 402 8.98 -33.02 -7.76
C ILE A 402 10.39 -32.41 -7.67
N PRO A 403 11.00 -32.03 -8.81
CA PRO A 403 12.37 -31.56 -8.84
C PRO A 403 12.59 -30.27 -8.03
N GLU A 404 12.70 -30.36 -6.70
CA GLU A 404 13.10 -29.32 -5.73
C GLU A 404 13.52 -29.94 -4.37
N LYS A 405 13.31 -31.24 -4.12
CA LYS A 405 13.77 -31.89 -2.89
C LYS A 405 15.19 -32.43 -3.06
N PRO A 406 16.18 -32.01 -2.26
CA PRO A 406 17.42 -32.77 -2.15
C PRO A 406 17.07 -34.14 -1.55
N ALA A 407 17.20 -35.20 -2.35
CA ALA A 407 17.42 -36.53 -1.79
C ALA A 407 18.70 -36.42 -0.93
N ARG A 408 18.70 -37.02 0.26
CA ARG A 408 19.83 -36.94 1.20
C ARG A 408 21.14 -37.19 0.45
N ALA A 409 21.99 -36.16 0.40
CA ALA A 409 23.34 -36.30 -0.09
C ALA A 409 24.05 -37.35 0.78
N ARG A 410 24.41 -38.50 0.20
CA ARG A 410 25.50 -39.31 0.73
C ARG A 410 26.78 -38.53 0.40
N ASP A 411 27.49 -38.14 1.45
CA ASP A 411 28.76 -37.43 1.38
C ASP A 411 29.73 -38.08 0.38
N TYR A 412 30.00 -37.40 -0.73
CA TYR A 412 31.26 -37.52 -1.44
C TYR A 412 31.99 -36.18 -1.29
N ARG A 413 33.12 -36.21 -0.57
CA ARG A 413 33.98 -35.05 -0.34
C ARG A 413 34.73 -34.66 -1.62
N ALA A 414 34.67 -33.36 -1.88
CA ALA A 414 35.69 -32.46 -2.46
C ALA A 414 35.99 -32.49 -3.97
N SER A 415 35.46 -31.49 -4.69
CA SER A 415 36.26 -30.42 -5.32
C SER A 415 35.36 -29.28 -5.86
N GLU A 416 35.44 -28.11 -5.21
CA GLU A 416 35.18 -26.70 -5.62
C GLU A 416 34.04 -26.23 -6.57
N PRO A 417 33.59 -24.96 -6.48
CA PRO A 417 32.19 -24.59 -6.61
C PRO A 417 31.83 -23.95 -7.95
N HIS A 418 30.88 -24.56 -8.68
CA HIS A 418 30.16 -23.89 -9.74
C HIS A 418 28.66 -23.75 -9.39
N SER A 419 28.32 -22.52 -9.03
CA SER A 419 27.15 -21.77 -9.48
C SER A 419 25.87 -22.56 -9.82
N GLY A 420 24.86 -22.40 -8.98
CA GLY A 420 23.47 -22.19 -9.42
C GLY A 420 22.82 -23.31 -10.23
N TYR A 421 22.43 -24.40 -9.57
CA TYR A 421 21.59 -25.43 -10.19
C TYR A 421 20.33 -25.70 -9.37
N ALA A 422 19.23 -25.74 -10.11
CA ALA A 422 17.98 -25.20 -9.69
C ALA A 422 16.95 -25.92 -10.61
N TYR A 423 15.87 -26.50 -10.07
CA TYR A 423 15.00 -27.50 -10.72
C TYR A 423 13.51 -27.11 -11.04
N ILE A 424 12.57 -28.03 -11.11
CA ILE A 424 11.57 -28.15 -12.18
C ILE A 424 10.19 -28.53 -11.59
N THR A 425 9.07 -28.08 -12.16
CA THR A 425 7.72 -28.46 -11.71
C THR A 425 6.94 -29.35 -12.70
N SER A 426 6.31 -30.37 -12.07
CA SER A 426 5.27 -31.34 -12.46
C SER A 426 4.51 -31.19 -13.80
N VAL A 427 4.35 -32.33 -14.49
CA VAL A 427 3.65 -32.52 -15.78
C VAL A 427 2.14 -32.81 -15.62
N CYS A 428 1.64 -33.05 -14.40
CA CYS A 428 0.28 -33.58 -14.20
C CYS A 428 -0.87 -32.66 -14.67
N HIS A 429 -0.66 -31.36 -14.87
CA HIS A 429 -1.72 -30.47 -15.36
C HIS A 429 -1.69 -30.19 -16.87
N VAL A 430 -0.60 -30.52 -17.57
CA VAL A 430 -0.42 -30.12 -18.98
C VAL A 430 -0.92 -31.20 -19.95
N LEU A 431 -0.91 -32.47 -19.55
CA LEU A 431 -1.24 -33.60 -20.43
C LEU A 431 -2.73 -33.74 -20.78
N TRP A 432 -3.66 -33.13 -20.03
CA TRP A 432 -5.10 -33.35 -20.27
C TRP A 432 -5.85 -32.15 -20.88
N HIS A 433 -5.33 -30.92 -20.77
CA HIS A 433 -6.02 -29.74 -21.31
C HIS A 433 -5.66 -29.36 -22.75
N ARG A 434 -4.69 -30.04 -23.39
CA ARG A 434 -4.24 -29.70 -24.76
C ARG A 434 -4.59 -30.70 -25.86
N CYS A 435 -5.21 -31.84 -25.54
CA CYS A 435 -5.83 -32.71 -26.54
C CYS A 435 -7.28 -32.28 -26.82
N ARG A 436 -7.46 -31.14 -27.48
CA ARG A 436 -8.64 -30.95 -28.36
C ARG A 436 -8.21 -31.24 -29.79
N PRO A 437 -9.01 -31.98 -30.58
CA PRO A 437 -8.66 -32.31 -31.94
C PRO A 437 -8.51 -31.03 -32.77
N TRP A 438 -7.44 -30.99 -33.54
CA TRP A 438 -7.20 -30.03 -34.60
C TRP A 438 -8.24 -30.29 -35.70
N ASN A 439 -9.43 -29.70 -35.55
CA ASN A 439 -10.40 -29.64 -36.64
C ASN A 439 -10.07 -28.41 -37.48
N GLY A 440 -9.61 -28.68 -38.70
CA GLY A 440 -9.43 -27.67 -39.73
C GLY A 440 -10.72 -26.90 -39.98
N SER A 441 -10.64 -25.58 -39.84
CA SER A 441 -11.56 -24.62 -40.43
C SER A 441 -10.87 -23.27 -40.40
N SER A 442 -10.53 -22.78 -41.59
CA SER A 442 -10.03 -21.44 -41.86
C SER A 442 -11.00 -20.40 -41.28
N TYR A 443 -10.53 -19.57 -40.34
CA TYR A 443 -11.27 -18.40 -39.88
C TYR A 443 -10.93 -17.21 -40.77
N ASP A 444 -11.94 -16.75 -41.51
CA ASP A 444 -11.95 -15.47 -42.21
C ASP A 444 -12.17 -14.35 -41.18
N LYS A 445 -11.43 -13.24 -41.29
CA LYS A 445 -11.27 -12.25 -40.21
C LYS A 445 -12.33 -11.13 -40.18
N ASP A 446 -13.29 -11.13 -41.11
CA ASP A 446 -14.15 -9.97 -41.35
C ASP A 446 -15.67 -10.21 -41.19
N SER A 447 -16.12 -11.15 -40.34
CA SER A 447 -17.57 -11.36 -40.11
C SER A 447 -18.01 -11.16 -38.65
N ASP A 448 -18.88 -10.18 -38.41
CA ASP A 448 -19.46 -9.80 -37.09
C ASP A 448 -20.58 -10.74 -36.58
N VAL A 449 -20.53 -12.04 -36.90
CA VAL A 449 -21.56 -13.01 -36.49
C VAL A 449 -20.95 -14.32 -35.97
N CYS A 450 -21.37 -14.75 -34.78
CA CYS A 450 -20.96 -16.05 -34.21
C CYS A 450 -21.81 -17.21 -34.78
N ASN A 451 -21.19 -18.05 -35.60
CA ASN A 451 -21.83 -19.19 -36.29
C ASN A 451 -22.30 -20.36 -35.39
N LYS A 452 -22.21 -20.24 -34.06
CA LYS A 452 -22.78 -21.22 -33.12
C LYS A 452 -24.07 -20.77 -32.43
N CYS A 453 -24.39 -19.48 -32.45
CA CYS A 453 -25.57 -18.98 -31.73
C CYS A 453 -26.29 -17.80 -32.39
N GLY A 454 -25.82 -17.30 -33.54
CA GLY A 454 -26.54 -16.29 -34.34
C GLY A 454 -26.74 -14.92 -33.68
N LYS A 455 -26.10 -14.64 -32.53
CA LYS A 455 -26.27 -13.37 -31.80
C LYS A 455 -25.13 -12.40 -32.10
N GLN A 456 -25.48 -11.18 -32.52
CA GLN A 456 -24.58 -10.03 -32.63
C GLN A 456 -24.25 -9.46 -31.25
N ARG A 457 -23.00 -9.00 -31.05
CA ARG A 457 -22.59 -8.31 -29.82
C ARG A 457 -23.03 -6.84 -29.87
N THR A 458 -24.01 -6.46 -29.06
CA THR A 458 -24.25 -5.06 -28.67
C THR A 458 -23.64 -4.83 -27.29
N GLY A 459 -22.69 -3.90 -27.18
CA GLY A 459 -22.00 -3.59 -25.93
C GLY A 459 -22.73 -2.56 -25.08
N ALA A 460 -22.96 -2.86 -23.79
CA ALA A 460 -23.08 -1.89 -22.69
C ALA A 460 -23.17 -2.61 -21.32
N ASP A 461 -22.73 -1.88 -20.27
CA ASP A 461 -23.02 -2.00 -18.82
C ASP A 461 -22.22 -3.01 -17.97
N ARG A 462 -21.31 -2.63 -17.04
CA ARG A 462 -21.30 -1.73 -15.85
C ARG A 462 -22.35 -2.03 -14.76
N LYS A 463 -21.84 -2.58 -13.64
CA LYS A 463 -22.28 -2.47 -12.22
C LYS A 463 -23.76 -2.76 -11.88
N THR A 464 -23.99 -3.80 -11.07
CA THR A 464 -24.50 -3.77 -9.66
C THR A 464 -25.01 -5.16 -9.27
N THR A 465 -24.47 -5.75 -8.20
CA THR A 465 -25.03 -6.94 -7.54
C THR A 465 -25.97 -6.50 -6.42
N ALA A 466 -27.26 -6.78 -6.57
CA ALA A 466 -28.26 -6.68 -5.50
C ALA A 466 -29.23 -7.87 -5.57
N GLY A 467 -29.33 -8.60 -4.45
CA GLY A 467 -30.51 -9.31 -3.95
C GLY A 467 -31.17 -10.39 -4.82
N PHE A 468 -30.84 -11.66 -4.57
CA PHE A 468 -31.68 -12.80 -4.95
C PHE A 468 -32.75 -13.04 -3.86
N LYS A 469 -34.02 -12.77 -4.19
CA LYS A 469 -35.21 -13.27 -3.46
C LYS A 469 -35.67 -14.57 -4.12
N LYS A 470 -35.93 -15.61 -3.32
CA LYS A 470 -36.60 -16.86 -3.72
C LYS A 470 -38.05 -16.58 -4.15
N PRO A 471 -38.59 -17.24 -5.19
CA PRO A 471 -40.02 -17.27 -5.42
C PRO A 471 -40.69 -18.40 -4.63
N ALA A 472 -41.92 -18.11 -4.22
CA ALA A 472 -42.82 -18.96 -3.47
C ALA A 472 -43.46 -20.04 -4.35
N VAL A 473 -43.84 -21.11 -3.67
CA VAL A 473 -44.67 -22.23 -4.11
C VAL A 473 -46.05 -21.73 -4.56
N MET A 474 -46.53 -22.21 -5.72
CA MET A 474 -47.95 -22.51 -5.94
C MET A 474 -48.07 -23.71 -6.89
N GLU A 475 -48.90 -24.65 -6.41
CA GLU A 475 -49.40 -25.93 -6.95
C GLU A 475 -48.42 -27.08 -7.22
#